data_AF-A0A3C1FG44-F1
#
_entry.id   AF-A0A3C1FG44-F1
#
_cell.length_a   1.000
_cell.length_b   1.000
_cell.length_c   1.000
_cell.angle_alpha   90.00
_cell.angle_beta   90.00
_cell.angle_gamma   90.00
#
_symmetry.space_group_name_H-M   'P 1'
#
loop_
_entity.id
_entity.type
_entity.pdbx_description
1 polymer ?
#
loop_
_entity_poly.entity_id
_entity_poly.type
_entity_poly.pdbx_seq_one_letter_code
_entity_poly.pdbx_strand_id
1 'polypeptide(L)' 'MDGFTWWHLALVIGLGFAAGWIDAVVGGGGLLQLPALLLVPGITPVQALATNKLGSIGGTSVAALTYYRRVGPDLKT' A
#
# COMPACT_ATOMS: atom_id res chain seq x y z
N MET A 1 26.67 9.56 1.83
CA MET A 1 25.39 8.87 1.59
C MET A 1 24.28 9.84 2.01
N ASP A 2 24.21 11.01 1.36
CA ASP A 2 23.62 12.20 2.00
C ASP A 2 22.38 12.71 1.24
N GLY A 3 21.60 11.79 0.65
CA GLY A 3 20.40 12.10 -0.14
C GLY A 3 19.07 11.78 0.54
N PHE A 4 19.10 11.03 1.64
CA PHE A 4 17.89 10.58 2.33
C PHE A 4 17.50 11.57 3.44
N THR A 5 16.60 12.49 3.11
CA THR A 5 16.10 13.51 4.04
C THR A 5 14.83 13.06 4.75
N TRP A 6 14.59 13.54 5.97
CA TRP A 6 13.38 13.29 6.79
C TRP A 6 12.04 13.50 6.06
N TRP A 7 12.03 14.42 5.09
CA TRP A 7 10.88 14.66 4.22
C TRP A 7 10.45 13.42 3.42
N HIS A 8 11.40 12.60 2.96
CA HIS A 8 11.09 11.37 2.21
C HIS A 8 10.38 10.35 3.10
N LEU A 9 10.75 10.25 4.38
CA LEU A 9 10.04 9.39 5.34
C LEU A 9 8.61 9.87 5.55
N ALA A 10 8.40 11.17 5.75
CA ALA A 10 7.06 11.73 5.90
C ALA A 10 6.18 11.46 4.67
N LEU A 11 6.75 11.61 3.46
CA LEU A 11 6.06 11.30 2.21
C LEU A 11 5.69 9.83 2.08
N VAL A 12 6.64 8.91 2.29
CA VAL A 12 6.41 7.46 2.12
C VAL A 12 5.39 6.95 3.14
N ILE A 13 5.45 7.44 4.38
CA ILE A 13 4.47 7.07 5.41
C ILE A 13 3.09 7.62 5.06
N GLY A 14 2.98 8.91 4.73
CA GLY A 14 1.70 9.55 4.40
C GLY A 14 1.04 8.94 3.17
N LEU A 15 1.79 8.78 2.08
CA LEU A 15 1.30 8.15 0.85
C LEU A 15 1.05 6.65 1.02
N GLY A 16 1.81 5.96 1.87
CA GLY A 16 1.56 4.56 2.21
C GLY A 16 0.24 4.35 2.94
N PHE A 17 -0.07 5.19 3.93
CA PHE A 17 -1.37 5.16 4.62
C PHE A 17 -2.53 5.52 3.68
N ALA A 18 -2.38 6.56 2.86
CA ALA A 18 -3.39 6.95 1.88
C ALA A 18 -3.63 5.84 0.85
N ALA A 19 -2.55 5.22 0.35
CA ALA A 19 -2.62 4.08 -0.57
C ALA A 19 -3.36 2.90 0.07
N GLY A 20 -3.02 2.52 1.30
CA GLY A 20 -3.70 1.44 2.03
C GLY A 20 -5.18 1.72 2.27
N TRP A 21 -5.55 2.97 2.57
CA TRP A 21 -6.95 3.38 2.69
C TRP A 21 -7.69 3.29 1.34
N ILE A 22 -7.09 3.79 0.26
CA ILE A 22 -7.67 3.70 -1.10
C ILE A 22 -7.86 2.23 -1.52
N ASP A 23 -6.87 1.38 -1.22
CA ASP A 23 -6.93 -0.05 -1.53
C ASP A 23 -8.09 -0.74 -0.81
N ALA A 24 -8.42 -0.31 0.42
CA ALA A 24 -9.55 -0.82 1.18
C ALA A 24 -10.93 -0.30 0.70
N VAL A 25 -11.00 0.84 0.00
CA VAL A 25 -12.26 1.46 -0.46
C VAL A 25 -12.58 1.12 -1.92
N VAL A 26 -11.60 1.26 -2.82
CA VAL A 26 -11.78 1.17 -4.28
C VAL A 26 -10.89 0.09 -4.91
N GLY A 27 -9.78 -0.28 -4.24
CA GLY A 27 -8.72 -1.11 -4.82
C GLY A 27 -7.79 -0.28 -5.72
N GLY A 28 -6.49 -0.64 -5.75
CA GLY A 28 -5.51 0.00 -6.64
C GLY A 28 -4.62 1.05 -5.96
N GLY A 29 -4.51 1.04 -4.63
CA GLY A 29 -3.61 1.92 -3.87
C GLY A 29 -2.14 1.85 -4.30
N GLY A 30 -1.75 0.75 -4.95
CA GLY A 30 -0.42 0.55 -5.51
C GLY A 30 0.00 1.63 -6.52
N LEU A 31 -0.94 2.23 -7.26
CA LEU A 31 -0.66 3.32 -8.21
C LEU A 31 -0.21 4.61 -7.53
N LEU A 32 -0.62 4.84 -6.28
CA LEU A 32 -0.18 5.99 -5.47
C LEU A 32 1.19 5.71 -4.82
N GLN A 33 1.39 4.48 -4.33
CA GLN A 33 2.57 4.10 -3.57
C GLN A 33 3.81 3.83 -4.44
N LEU A 34 3.66 3.37 -5.69
CA LEU A 34 4.78 3.19 -6.62
C LEU A 34 5.55 4.49 -6.95
N PRO A 35 4.91 5.56 -7.43
CA PRO A 35 5.62 6.81 -7.72
C PRO A 35 6.22 7.43 -6.44
N ALA A 36 5.55 7.28 -5.29
CA ALA A 36 6.08 7.71 -4.00
C ALA A 36 7.41 7.02 -3.63
N LEU A 37 7.52 5.71 -3.88
CA LEU A 37 8.72 4.94 -3.63
C LEU A 37 9.83 5.22 -4.65
N LEU A 38 9.47 5.43 -5.92
CA LEU A 38 10.45 5.76 -6.98
C LEU A 38 11.06 7.16 -6.82
N LEU A 39 10.41 8.07 -6.10
CA LEU A 39 10.98 9.36 -5.72
C LEU A 39 12.06 9.25 -4.63
N VAL A 40 12.19 8.11 -3.96
CA VAL A 40 13.22 7.89 -2.93
C VAL A 40 14.57 7.60 -3.62
N PRO A 41 15.61 8.42 -3.39
CA PRO A 41 16.92 8.18 -3.98
C PRO A 41 17.50 6.83 -3.55
N GLY A 42 17.97 6.04 -4.52
CA GLY A 42 18.64 4.76 -4.26
C GLY A 42 17.73 3.54 -4.13
N ILE A 43 16.41 3.69 -4.26
CA ILE A 43 15.50 2.54 -4.41
C ILE A 43 15.59 1.99 -5.84
N THR A 44 15.77 0.68 -5.97
CA THR A 44 15.65 0.02 -7.28
C THR A 44 14.16 -0.19 -7.64
N PRO A 45 13.79 -0.22 -8.93
CA PRO A 45 12.41 -0.47 -9.34
C PRO A 45 11.84 -1.79 -8.80
N VAL A 46 12.70 -2.83 -8.68
CA VAL A 46 12.32 -4.13 -8.11
C VAL A 46 11.97 -3.99 -6.62
N GLN A 47 12.75 -3.23 -5.84
CA GLN A 47 12.44 -2.96 -4.44
C GLN A 47 11.14 -2.16 -4.28
N ALA A 48 10.93 -1.13 -5.11
CA ALA A 48 9.69 -0.37 -5.11
C ALA A 48 8.46 -1.26 -5.39
N LEU A 49 8.57 -2.14 -6.39
CA LEU A 49 7.52 -3.08 -6.76
C LEU A 49 7.24 -4.11 -5.66
N ALA A 50 8.29 -4.63 -5.02
CA ALA A 50 8.17 -5.57 -3.92
C ALA A 50 7.45 -4.95 -2.72
N THR A 51 7.86 -3.75 -2.29
CA THR A 51 7.21 -3.01 -1.20
C THR A 51 5.76 -2.70 -1.52
N ASN A 52 5.46 -2.33 -2.77
CA ASN A 52 4.10 -2.05 -3.22
C ASN A 52 3.18 -3.28 -3.14
N LYS A 53 3.66 -4.45 -3.59
CA LYS A 53 2.88 -5.69 -3.53
C LYS A 53 2.61 -6.14 -2.09
N LEU A 54 3.58 -5.98 -1.19
CA LEU A 54 3.38 -6.28 0.24
C LEU A 54 2.26 -5.41 0.84
N GLY A 55 2.23 -4.12 0.49
CA GLY A 55 1.16 -3.20 0.90
C GLY A 55 -0.22 -3.64 0.40
N SER A 56 -0.35 -3.96 -0.89
CA SER A 56 -1.62 -4.43 -1.47
C SER A 56 -2.15 -5.73 -0.86
N ILE A 57 -1.27 -6.67 -0.47
CA ILE A 57 -1.71 -7.89 0.24
C ILE A 57 -2.37 -7.53 1.57
N GLY A 58 -1.77 -6.59 2.32
CA GLY A 58 -2.32 -6.09 3.58
C GLY A 58 -3.68 -5.41 3.38
N GLY A 59 -3.77 -4.48 2.43
CA GLY A 59 -5.01 -3.76 2.10
C GLY A 59 -6.15 -4.71 1.68
N THR A 60 -5.87 -5.62 0.75
CA THR A 60 -6.82 -6.63 0.29
C THR A 60 -7.23 -7.58 1.42
N SER A 61 -6.30 -7.99 2.29
CA SER A 61 -6.60 -8.87 3.43
C SER A 61 -7.51 -8.20 4.44
N VAL A 62 -7.28 -6.91 4.74
CA VAL A 62 -8.15 -6.12 5.62
C VAL A 62 -9.53 -5.90 5.00
N ALA A 63 -9.60 -5.62 3.71
CA ALA A 63 -10.86 -5.49 2.98
C ALA A 63 -11.67 -6.80 3.02
N ALA A 64 -11.03 -7.93 2.73
CA ALA A 64 -11.64 -9.26 2.79
C ALA A 64 -12.11 -9.60 4.22
N LEU A 65 -11.30 -9.32 5.24
CA LEU A 65 -11.68 -9.53 6.64
C LEU A 65 -12.87 -8.65 7.06
N THR A 66 -12.88 -7.39 6.62
CA THR A 66 -13.96 -6.44 6.92
C THR A 66 -15.26 -6.86 6.23
N TYR A 67 -15.18 -7.30 4.98
CA TYR A 67 -16.31 -7.87 4.25
C TYR A 67 -16.87 -9.10 4.96
N TYR A 68 -16.01 -10.06 5.30
CA TYR A 68 -16.41 -11.28 6.01
C TYR A 68 -17.12 -10.98 7.33
N ARG A 69 -16.58 -10.06 8.14
CA ARG A 69 -17.18 -9.66 9.43
C ARG A 69 -18.52 -8.95 9.30
N ARG A 70 -18.71 -8.14 8.26
CA ARG A 70 -19.94 -7.35 8.09
C ARG A 70 -21.06 -8.12 7.41
N VAL A 71 -20.72 -8.95 6.43
CA VAL A 71 -21.72 -9.64 5.60
C VAL A 71 -22.08 -11.00 6.18
N GLY A 72 -21.18 -11.65 6.93
CA GLY A 72 -21.39 -13.02 7.41
C GLY A 72 -21.76 -13.96 6.25
N PRO A 73 -20.98 -13.99 5.16
CA PRO A 73 -21.36 -14.72 3.95
C PRO A 73 -21.55 -16.21 4.26
N ASP A 74 -22.64 -16.79 3.75
CA ASP A 74 -22.88 -18.22 3.85
C ASP A 74 -21.84 -18.95 2.98
N LEU A 75 -21.01 -19.77 3.63
CA LEU A 75 -19.90 -20.48 2.99
C LEU A 75 -20.35 -21.72 2.19
N LYS A 76 -21.66 -21.96 2.10
CA LYS A 76 -22.25 -23.16 1.46
C LYS A 76 -22.64 -22.98 -0.01
N THR A 77 -22.51 -21.78 -0.58
CA THR A 77 -22.72 -21.51 -2.01
C THR A 77 -21.41 -21.18 -2.71
#